data_AF-A0A496RNH5-F1
#
_entry.id   AF-A0A496RNH5-F1
#
_cell.length_a   1.000
_cell.length_b   1.000
_cell.length_c   1.000
_cell.angle_alpha   90.00
_cell.angle_beta   90.00
_cell.angle_gamma   90.00
#
_symmetry.space_group_name_H-M   'P 1'
#
loop_
_entity.id
_entity.type
_entity.pdbx_description
1 polymer ?
#
loop_
_entity_poly.entity_id
_entity_poly.type
_entity_poly.pdbx_seq_one_letter_code
_entity_poly.pdbx_strand_id
1 'polypeptide(L)'
;KTKKKLDVAANIIISPSYTKDIALQIKKMLSKNLLSGIYHIANDGQCSWYEFATEIFKQAGISVRVNKKIETADSCATQRPLYSVLSSAKLPHLRTWQEALADYLKNRRKK
;
A
#
# COMPACT_ATOMS: atom_id res chain seq x y z
N LYS A 1 -18.51 -17.10 -19.52
CA LYS A 1 -17.45 -17.14 -18.48
C LYS A 1 -17.73 -16.07 -17.43
N THR A 2 -18.15 -16.45 -16.24
CA THR A 2 -18.45 -15.53 -15.12
C THR A 2 -17.18 -14.79 -14.71
N LYS A 3 -17.15 -13.45 -14.83
CA LYS A 3 -16.06 -12.63 -14.28
C LYS A 3 -15.99 -12.88 -12.77
N LYS A 4 -14.83 -13.30 -12.26
CA LYS A 4 -14.60 -13.41 -10.81
C LYS A 4 -14.87 -12.04 -10.17
N LYS A 5 -15.63 -12.03 -9.07
CA LYS A 5 -16.00 -10.82 -8.31
C LYS A 5 -15.24 -10.79 -6.99
N LEU A 6 -14.86 -9.61 -6.53
CA LEU A 6 -14.21 -9.40 -5.25
C LEU A 6 -14.75 -8.13 -4.61
N ASP A 7 -15.22 -8.21 -3.37
CA ASP A 7 -15.68 -7.06 -2.59
C ASP A 7 -14.56 -6.58 -1.68
N VAL A 8 -14.22 -5.29 -1.76
CA VAL A 8 -13.05 -4.72 -1.07
C VAL A 8 -13.43 -3.42 -0.38
N ALA A 9 -12.93 -3.24 0.86
CA ALA A 9 -13.21 -2.07 1.67
C ALA A 9 -12.80 -0.76 0.97
N ALA A 10 -13.75 0.16 0.82
CA ALA A 10 -13.54 1.45 0.16
C ALA A 10 -13.39 2.62 1.15
N ASN A 11 -13.76 2.43 2.41
CA ASN A 11 -13.70 3.45 3.46
C ASN A 11 -12.47 3.35 4.38
N ILE A 12 -11.60 2.37 4.17
CA ILE A 12 -10.34 2.23 4.92
C ILE A 12 -9.19 2.74 4.05
N ILE A 13 -8.61 3.88 4.42
CA ILE A 13 -7.55 4.58 3.69
C ILE A 13 -6.18 4.24 4.28
N ILE A 14 -5.28 3.82 3.39
CA ILE A 14 -3.96 3.27 3.69
C ILE A 14 -2.86 3.91 2.82
N SER A 15 -1.59 3.63 3.16
CA SER A 15 -0.41 3.93 2.34
C SER A 15 0.31 2.63 1.97
N PRO A 16 0.01 2.02 0.81
CA PRO A 16 0.68 0.79 0.39
C PRO A 16 2.19 1.02 0.32
N SER A 17 2.97 0.17 0.99
CA SER A 17 4.42 0.40 1.14
C SER A 17 5.22 -0.84 0.77
N TYR A 18 6.18 -0.69 -0.14
CA TYR A 18 7.00 -1.78 -0.65
C TYR A 18 8.21 -2.00 0.22
N THR A 19 8.36 -3.23 0.72
CA THR A 19 9.44 -3.65 1.62
C THR A 19 10.84 -3.33 1.11
N LYS A 20 11.09 -3.41 -0.21
CA LYS A 20 12.37 -3.04 -0.82
C LYS A 20 12.69 -1.56 -0.60
N ASP A 21 11.72 -0.68 -0.76
CA ASP A 21 11.90 0.76 -0.61
C ASP A 21 12.10 1.12 0.86
N ILE A 22 11.32 0.53 1.76
CA ILE A 22 11.49 0.68 3.20
C ILE A 22 12.89 0.23 3.64
N ALA A 23 13.33 -0.96 3.22
CA ALA A 23 14.65 -1.48 3.58
C ALA A 23 15.80 -0.60 3.07
N LEU A 24 15.69 -0.09 1.84
CA LEU A 24 16.67 0.86 1.30
C LEU A 24 16.68 2.17 2.08
N GLN A 25 15.52 2.66 2.51
CA GLN A 25 15.44 3.87 3.32
C GLN A 25 16.05 3.65 4.70
N ILE A 26 15.76 2.53 5.37
CA ILE A 26 16.39 2.17 6.65
C ILE A 26 17.90 2.11 6.49
N LYS A 27 18.40 1.44 5.45
CA LYS A 27 19.85 1.38 5.18
C LYS A 27 20.47 2.76 5.01
N LYS A 28 19.82 3.66 4.23
CA LYS A 28 20.27 5.04 4.07
C LYS A 28 20.28 5.80 5.40
N MET A 29 19.28 5.56 6.26
CA MET A 29 19.20 6.22 7.55
C MET A 29 20.35 5.83 8.47
N LEU A 30 20.66 4.52 8.51
CA LEU A 30 21.79 3.99 9.27
C LEU A 30 23.12 4.52 8.73
N SER A 31 23.32 4.55 7.41
CA SER A 31 24.57 5.05 6.80
C SER A 31 24.80 6.55 7.00
N LYS A 32 23.75 7.34 7.23
CA LYS A 32 23.85 8.79 7.44
C LYS A 32 23.90 9.18 8.92
N ASN A 33 23.92 8.22 9.86
CA ASN A 33 23.87 8.48 11.30
C ASN A 33 22.77 9.50 11.67
N LEU A 34 21.54 9.32 11.14
CA LEU A 34 20.43 10.20 11.50
C LEU A 34 20.19 10.19 13.01
N LEU A 35 19.68 11.31 13.52
CA LEU A 35 19.30 11.47 14.92
C LEU A 35 18.31 10.36 15.33
N SER A 36 18.56 9.79 16.51
CA SER A 36 17.66 8.83 17.13
C SER A 36 16.25 9.41 17.29
N GLY A 37 15.24 8.60 17.06
CA GLY A 37 13.84 9.02 17.23
C GLY A 37 12.86 8.15 16.46
N ILE A 38 11.60 8.58 16.49
CA ILE A 38 10.49 7.91 15.80
C ILE A 38 10.34 8.48 14.39
N TYR A 39 10.35 7.60 13.39
CA TYR A 39 10.17 7.91 11.98
C TYR A 39 9.06 7.02 11.39
N HIS A 40 8.25 7.61 10.51
CA HIS A 40 7.38 6.85 9.62
C HIS A 40 8.05 6.72 8.26
N ILE A 41 7.90 5.54 7.65
CA ILE A 41 8.40 5.26 6.30
C ILE A 41 7.26 4.60 5.54
N ALA A 42 6.73 5.31 4.55
CA ALA A 42 5.73 4.80 3.61
C ALA A 42 6.05 5.28 2.19
N ASN A 43 5.63 4.52 1.18
CA ASN A 43 5.65 5.02 -0.19
C ASN A 43 4.67 6.20 -0.33
N ASP A 44 4.97 7.11 -1.24
CA ASP A 44 4.22 8.36 -1.36
C ASP A 44 2.80 8.13 -1.90
N GLY A 45 1.88 8.96 -1.41
CA GLY A 45 0.46 8.87 -1.70
C GLY A 45 -0.32 7.96 -0.73
N GLN A 46 -1.62 7.88 -0.99
CA GLN A 46 -2.58 7.11 -0.21
C GLN A 46 -3.65 6.55 -1.13
N CYS A 47 -4.36 5.52 -0.67
CA CYS A 47 -5.52 4.99 -1.35
C CYS A 47 -6.37 4.14 -0.38
N SER A 48 -7.61 3.86 -0.75
CA SER A 48 -8.40 2.82 -0.11
C SER A 48 -7.87 1.41 -0.46
N TRP A 49 -8.25 0.38 0.32
CA TRP A 49 -8.02 -1.00 -0.08
C TRP A 49 -8.66 -1.33 -1.45
N TYR A 50 -9.83 -0.78 -1.73
CA TYR A 50 -10.52 -0.92 -3.02
C TYR A 50 -9.67 -0.41 -4.18
N GLU A 51 -9.11 0.80 -4.05
CA GLU A 51 -8.24 1.39 -5.07
C GLU A 51 -6.95 0.60 -5.24
N PHE A 52 -6.35 0.14 -4.14
CA PHE A 52 -5.14 -0.68 -4.19
C PHE A 52 -5.38 -2.00 -4.92
N ALA A 53 -6.47 -2.72 -4.59
CA ALA A 53 -6.84 -3.97 -5.25
C ALA A 53 -7.14 -3.75 -6.75
N THR A 54 -7.82 -2.65 -7.09
CA THR A 54 -8.12 -2.29 -8.48
C THR A 54 -6.84 -2.05 -9.28
N GLU A 55 -5.89 -1.30 -8.72
CA GLU A 55 -4.61 -1.02 -9.37
C GLU A 55 -3.73 -2.29 -9.49
N ILE A 56 -3.75 -3.19 -8.49
CA ILE A 56 -3.08 -4.50 -8.58
C ILE A 56 -3.59 -5.29 -9.79
N PHE A 57 -4.91 -5.45 -9.94
CA PHE A 57 -5.47 -6.21 -11.05
C PHE A 57 -5.22 -5.56 -12.40
N LYS A 58 -5.30 -4.21 -12.45
CA LYS A 58 -4.97 -3.42 -13.63
C LYS A 58 -3.52 -3.65 -14.08
N GLN A 59 -2.53 -3.46 -13.19
CA GLN A 59 -1.12 -3.68 -13.51
C GLN A 59 -0.78 -5.14 -13.77
N ALA A 60 -1.52 -6.07 -13.15
CA ALA A 60 -1.35 -7.50 -13.38
C ALA A 60 -1.95 -7.99 -14.71
N GLY A 61 -2.77 -7.18 -15.39
CA GLY A 61 -3.49 -7.59 -16.61
C GLY A 61 -4.60 -8.61 -16.35
N ILE A 62 -5.14 -8.64 -15.13
CA ILE A 62 -6.13 -9.64 -14.70
C ILE A 62 -7.52 -9.01 -14.68
N SER A 63 -8.45 -9.54 -15.46
CA SER A 63 -9.85 -9.06 -15.47
C SER A 63 -10.64 -9.62 -14.28
N VAL A 64 -10.81 -8.81 -13.24
CA VAL A 64 -11.67 -9.08 -12.07
C VAL A 64 -12.60 -7.89 -11.85
N ARG A 65 -13.86 -8.14 -11.47
CA ARG A 65 -14.77 -7.08 -11.03
C ARG A 65 -14.54 -6.84 -9.54
N VAL A 66 -13.91 -5.72 -9.21
CA VAL A 66 -13.76 -5.25 -7.83
C VAL A 66 -14.97 -4.39 -7.47
N ASN A 67 -15.73 -4.74 -6.43
CA ASN A 67 -16.82 -3.91 -5.93
C ASN A 67 -16.39 -3.21 -4.63
N LYS A 68 -16.94 -2.02 -4.42
CA LYS A 68 -16.77 -1.28 -3.18
C LYS A 68 -17.60 -1.94 -2.08
N LYS A 69 -16.97 -2.24 -0.95
CA LYS A 69 -17.60 -2.64 0.32
C LYS A 69 -17.37 -1.51 1.33
N ILE A 70 -18.36 -1.21 2.16
CA ILE A 70 -18.17 -0.36 3.34
C ILE A 70 -17.96 -1.27 4.54
N GLU A 71 -16.83 -1.12 5.21
CA GLU A 71 -16.53 -1.86 6.43
C GLU A 71 -17.15 -1.14 7.63
N THR A 72 -17.91 -1.86 8.44
CA THR A 72 -18.50 -1.37 9.70
C THR A 72 -17.79 -2.01 10.89
N ALA A 73 -18.04 -1.51 12.11
CA ALA A 73 -17.46 -2.07 13.34
C ALA A 73 -17.75 -3.57 13.52
N ASP A 74 -18.92 -4.04 13.07
CA ASP A 74 -19.34 -5.44 13.15
C ASP A 74 -18.81 -6.32 12.00
N SER A 75 -18.17 -5.70 11.00
CA SER A 75 -17.74 -6.41 9.79
C SER A 75 -16.43 -7.21 9.97
N CYS A 76 -15.67 -6.93 11.04
CA CYS A 76 -14.41 -7.61 11.34
C CYS A 76 -14.31 -7.94 12.83
N ALA A 77 -13.66 -9.06 13.16
CA ALA A 77 -13.38 -9.45 14.54
C ALA A 77 -12.53 -8.42 15.31
N THR A 78 -11.78 -7.57 14.59
CA THR A 78 -11.00 -6.47 15.16
C THR A 78 -11.37 -5.15 14.47
N GLN A 79 -11.51 -4.11 15.28
CA GLN A 79 -11.76 -2.76 14.77
C GLN A 79 -10.52 -2.25 14.04
N ARG A 80 -10.71 -1.89 12.76
CA ARG A 80 -9.66 -1.31 11.92
C ARG A 80 -9.85 0.20 11.86
N PRO A 81 -8.77 1.00 12.00
CA PRO A 81 -8.85 2.43 11.75
C PRO A 81 -9.35 2.69 10.32
N LEU A 82 -10.29 3.64 10.18
CA LEU A 82 -10.74 4.08 8.85
C LEU A 82 -9.64 4.84 8.08
N TYR A 83 -8.68 5.41 8.80
CA TYR A 83 -7.58 6.18 8.23
C TYR A 83 -6.27 5.83 8.95
N SER A 84 -5.31 5.25 8.23
CA SER A 84 -4.01 4.84 8.76
C SER A 84 -2.85 5.30 7.88
N VAL A 85 -3.04 6.40 7.15
CA VAL A 85 -2.01 7.02 6.30
C VAL A 85 -0.91 7.61 7.19
N LEU A 86 0.33 7.30 6.85
CA LEU A 86 1.49 7.75 7.62
C LEU A 86 2.18 8.92 6.91
N SER A 87 2.32 10.05 7.61
CA SER A 87 3.16 11.15 7.14
C SER A 87 4.64 10.82 7.38
N SER A 88 5.44 10.78 6.31
CA SER A 88 6.89 10.56 6.35
C SER A 88 7.68 11.87 6.43
N ALA A 89 7.10 12.96 6.95
CA ALA A 89 7.65 14.33 6.90
C ALA A 89 9.08 14.52 7.46
N LYS A 90 9.57 13.59 8.30
CA LYS A 90 10.95 13.62 8.83
C LYS A 90 12.00 13.07 7.84
N LEU A 91 11.58 12.56 6.69
CA LEU A 91 12.42 11.92 5.69
C LEU A 91 12.04 12.43 4.29
N PRO A 92 12.96 12.34 3.30
CA PRO A 92 12.60 12.56 1.91
C PRO A 92 11.50 11.61 1.47
N HIS A 93 10.57 12.10 0.64
CA HIS A 93 9.52 11.28 0.07
C HIS A 93 10.10 10.11 -0.73
N LEU A 94 9.54 8.93 -0.53
CA LEU A 94 9.78 7.78 -1.39
C LEU A 94 9.02 7.96 -2.71
N ARG A 95 9.29 7.08 -3.69
CA ARG A 95 8.48 7.01 -4.91
C ARG A 95 7.01 6.69 -4.60
N THR A 96 6.13 6.97 -5.55
CA THR A 96 4.69 6.71 -5.42
C THR A 96 4.40 5.23 -5.20
N TRP A 97 3.32 4.91 -4.49
CA TRP A 97 2.95 3.52 -4.24
C TRP A 97 2.63 2.75 -5.53
N GLN A 98 2.15 3.41 -6.58
CA GLN A 98 1.87 2.80 -7.89
C GLN A 98 3.16 2.35 -8.59
N GLU A 99 4.21 3.17 -8.56
CA GLU A 99 5.53 2.81 -9.10
C GLU A 99 6.17 1.68 -8.30
N ALA A 100 6.01 1.72 -6.97
CA ALA A 100 6.49 0.67 -6.09
C ALA A 100 5.77 -0.67 -6.34
N LEU A 101 4.45 -0.63 -6.55
CA LEU A 101 3.64 -1.78 -6.95
C LEU A 101 4.08 -2.36 -8.29
N ALA A 102 4.35 -1.50 -9.28
CA ALA A 102 4.81 -1.94 -10.60
C ALA A 102 6.15 -2.69 -10.50
N ASP A 103 7.11 -2.17 -9.71
CA ASP A 103 8.39 -2.83 -9.45
C ASP A 103 8.18 -4.17 -8.71
N TYR A 104 7.32 -4.20 -7.70
CA TYR A 104 6.98 -5.42 -6.98
C TYR A 104 6.43 -6.51 -7.93
N LEU A 105 5.43 -6.18 -8.76
CA LEU A 105 4.81 -7.13 -9.69
C LEU A 105 5.80 -7.62 -10.76
N LYS A 106 6.67 -6.74 -11.25
CA LYS A 106 7.74 -7.10 -12.19
C LYS A 106 8.72 -8.10 -11.56
N ASN A 107 9.13 -7.88 -10.31
CA ASN A 107 10.07 -8.78 -9.62
C ASN A 107 9.42 -10.09 -9.19
N ARG A 108 8.12 -10.09 -8.88
CA ARG A 108 7.37 -11.31 -8.55
C ARG A 108 7.25 -12.28 -9.72
N ARG A 109 7.12 -11.78 -10.95
CA ARG A 109 7.02 -12.59 -12.18
C ARG A 109 8.35 -13.24 -12.63
N LYS A 110 9.48 -12.81 -12.06
CA LYS A 110 10.82 -13.34 -12.39
C LYS A 110 11.21 -14.58 -11.59
N LYS A 111 10.30 -15.14 -10.79
CA LYS A 111 10.48 -16.39 -10.05
C LYS A 111 9.79 -17.53 -10.77
#